data_AF-A0A8J4EKK9-F1
#
_entry.id   AF-A0A8J4EKK9-F1
#
_cell.length_a   1.000
_cell.length_b   1.000
_cell.length_c   1.000
_cell.angle_alpha   90.00
_cell.angle_beta   90.00
_cell.angle_gamma   90.00
#
_symmetry.space_group_name_H-M   'P 1'
#
loop_
_entity.id
_entity.type
_entity.pdbx_description
1 polymer ?
#
loop_
_entity_poly.entity_id
_entity_poly.type
_entity_poly.pdbx_seq_one_letter_code
_entity_poly.pdbx_strand_id
1 'polypeptide(L)'
;MLRSRLTAALAAAGTVLGGAVAIGFAVSGPATAASTLPAHVSAPYFETYNGDSLAQLAQQSGNKYLTLAFLQTASKGSCTPYWDGDSSMPVDTSQYGSDIDTIRAGGGDVIPSFGGYTADNTGTEIADSCTDVGKIAAAYEKVITTYDVTRLDLDIEDNSLTNSAGIDRRNAAIKQVEDWAASNGRTVQFAYTLPTTTSGLASSGLNVLRSAVSHGARIDVVNIMTFDYYDGANHEMATDTKTATTGLQSQLAGLYPNKSAAELWHMIGVIEMPGIDDYGAAETFTTADAPVVEQWAQDKGLAALSFWALQRDNGSCPGTGGSDSCSGIQQDTWYFSHTFAAFNGGGTGPTTPPTTPPTTPPTTPPTGSGLVNGDFETGSLSPWTCTGGTGSIVSSPTHGGSGALELAPTASDNATCTQSVTLHANTTYTLTAYVQGDYAFLGTTGAATDASTWTNAGGYTKLSATFTTGGSGTVQVFVHGWYGQGAVDVDDVGVS
;
A
#
# COMPACT_ATOMS: atom_id res chain seq x y z
N MET A 1 10.31 81.71 -15.60
CA MET A 1 9.83 81.55 -16.98
C MET A 1 10.50 80.34 -17.62
N LEU A 2 9.75 79.66 -18.48
CA LEU A 2 9.91 78.30 -18.98
C LEU A 2 11.07 78.07 -19.98
N ARG A 3 11.60 76.83 -19.96
CA ARG A 3 12.16 76.01 -21.08
C ARG A 3 13.56 76.42 -21.59
N SER A 4 14.46 75.52 -22.01
CA SER A 4 14.24 74.28 -22.76
C SER A 4 15.50 73.38 -22.85
N ARG A 5 15.28 72.08 -22.60
CA ARG A 5 15.67 70.86 -23.35
C ARG A 5 17.14 70.43 -23.60
N LEU A 6 17.34 69.15 -23.21
CA LEU A 6 18.42 68.20 -23.45
C LEU A 6 18.60 67.77 -24.92
N THR A 7 19.81 67.29 -25.25
CA THR A 7 20.17 65.97 -25.85
C THR A 7 21.66 66.04 -26.25
N ALA A 8 22.52 65.02 -26.30
CA ALA A 8 22.59 63.61 -25.93
C ALA A 8 24.10 63.25 -26.06
N ALA A 9 24.63 62.27 -25.34
CA ALA A 9 26.01 61.82 -25.55
C ALA A 9 26.12 60.30 -25.40
N LEU A 10 26.77 59.66 -26.36
CA LEU A 10 27.34 58.32 -26.19
C LEU A 10 28.60 58.13 -27.05
N ALA A 11 29.47 57.26 -26.52
CA ALA A 11 30.71 56.66 -27.05
C ALA A 11 32.02 57.48 -26.89
N ALA A 12 33.16 56.92 -26.45
CA ALA A 12 33.51 55.63 -25.86
C ALA A 12 34.99 55.67 -25.39
N ALA A 13 35.38 54.63 -24.65
CA ALA A 13 36.72 54.03 -24.49
C ALA A 13 37.58 54.39 -23.26
N GLY A 14 37.88 53.36 -22.46
CA GLY A 14 38.88 53.34 -21.40
C GLY A 14 38.91 52.00 -20.67
N THR A 15 39.75 51.08 -21.14
CA THR A 15 40.00 49.72 -20.63
C THR A 15 40.83 49.73 -19.35
N VAL A 16 40.45 48.94 -18.32
CA VAL A 16 41.36 48.52 -17.22
C VAL A 16 41.16 47.03 -16.92
N LEU A 17 42.29 46.38 -16.64
CA LEU A 17 42.61 44.95 -16.59
C LEU A 17 41.71 44.10 -15.68
N GLY A 18 41.51 42.85 -16.13
CA GLY A 18 40.71 41.83 -15.48
C GLY A 18 41.40 41.15 -14.29
N GLY A 19 40.64 41.06 -13.20
CA GLY A 19 40.73 40.00 -12.20
C GLY A 19 39.33 39.38 -12.11
N ALA A 20 39.13 38.21 -12.72
CA ALA A 20 37.88 37.49 -12.63
C ALA A 20 37.84 36.72 -11.30
N VAL A 21 37.21 37.29 -10.29
CA VAL A 21 36.66 36.51 -9.16
C VAL A 21 35.40 35.84 -9.72
N ALA A 22 35.47 34.53 -9.94
CA ALA A 22 34.32 33.73 -10.29
C ALA A 22 33.40 33.66 -9.05
N ILE A 23 32.42 34.56 -8.98
CA ILE A 23 31.27 34.40 -8.10
C ILE A 23 30.45 33.26 -8.69
N GLY A 24 30.66 32.06 -8.18
CA GLY A 24 29.82 30.92 -8.48
C GLY A 24 28.41 31.19 -7.99
N PHE A 25 27.54 31.64 -8.88
CA PHE A 25 26.10 31.50 -8.67
C PHE A 25 25.83 30.00 -8.66
N ALA A 26 25.61 29.45 -7.47
CA ALA A 26 24.95 28.16 -7.33
C ALA A 26 23.57 28.33 -7.95
N VAL A 27 23.43 27.85 -9.19
CA VAL A 27 22.12 27.64 -9.80
C VAL A 27 21.51 26.53 -8.96
N SER A 28 20.61 26.89 -8.06
CA SER A 28 19.70 25.93 -7.46
C SER A 28 19.02 25.20 -8.61
N GLY A 29 19.28 23.89 -8.71
CA GLY A 29 18.53 23.03 -9.61
C GLY A 29 17.04 23.16 -9.32
N PRO A 30 16.16 22.81 -10.26
CA PRO A 30 14.74 22.78 -9.96
C PRO A 30 14.56 21.93 -8.70
N ALA A 31 13.92 22.49 -7.67
CA ALA A 31 13.44 21.69 -6.56
C ALA A 31 12.57 20.60 -7.19
N THR A 32 13.02 19.35 -7.09
CA THR A 32 12.16 18.20 -7.36
C THR A 32 10.96 18.37 -6.44
N ALA A 33 9.81 18.69 -7.01
CA ALA A 33 8.57 18.71 -6.27
C ALA A 33 8.43 17.35 -5.56
N ALA A 34 8.04 17.36 -4.29
CA ALA A 34 7.70 16.15 -3.55
C ALA A 34 6.87 15.22 -4.45
N SER A 35 7.24 13.95 -4.52
CA SER A 35 6.47 12.96 -5.27
C SER A 35 5.10 12.86 -4.62
N THR A 36 4.06 13.36 -5.26
CA THR A 36 2.70 13.24 -4.76
C THR A 36 2.37 11.76 -4.57
N LEU A 37 1.88 11.39 -3.38
CA LEU A 37 1.36 10.06 -3.11
C LEU A 37 0.35 9.64 -4.19
N PRO A 38 0.33 8.36 -4.61
CA PRO A 38 -0.66 7.88 -5.56
C PRO A 38 -2.07 7.97 -4.97
N ALA A 39 -3.07 8.01 -5.86
CA ALA A 39 -4.48 8.07 -5.45
C ALA A 39 -4.92 6.85 -4.63
N HIS A 40 -4.31 5.69 -4.91
CA HIS A 40 -4.44 4.45 -4.18
C HIS A 40 -3.05 4.10 -3.66
N VAL A 41 -2.89 4.03 -2.34
CA VAL A 41 -1.57 3.82 -1.71
C VAL A 41 -1.60 2.64 -0.74
N SER A 42 -0.65 1.72 -0.90
CA SER A 42 -0.30 0.72 0.11
C SER A 42 0.88 1.23 0.93
N ALA A 43 0.61 1.57 2.20
CA ALA A 43 1.60 2.17 3.10
C ALA A 43 1.54 1.54 4.50
N PRO A 44 2.09 0.33 4.71
CA PRO A 44 2.13 -0.29 6.02
C PRO A 44 2.88 0.57 7.05
N TYR A 45 2.54 0.37 8.32
CA TYR A 45 3.19 1.08 9.42
C TYR A 45 4.61 0.55 9.64
N PHE A 46 5.56 1.46 9.80
CA PHE A 46 6.92 1.19 10.24
C PHE A 46 7.07 1.69 11.67
N GLU A 47 7.43 0.78 12.58
CA GLU A 47 7.64 1.09 13.99
C GLU A 47 8.99 1.80 14.19
N THR A 48 8.97 3.09 14.54
CA THR A 48 10.20 3.90 14.67
C THR A 48 11.04 3.56 15.91
N TYR A 49 10.42 2.94 16.90
CA TYR A 49 11.03 2.61 18.19
C TYR A 49 11.86 1.30 18.21
N ASN A 50 11.83 0.51 17.13
CA ASN A 50 12.57 -0.77 17.05
C ASN A 50 14.04 -0.60 16.61
N GLY A 51 14.43 0.59 16.13
CA GLY A 51 15.81 0.90 15.72
C GLY A 51 16.23 0.33 14.36
N ASP A 52 15.31 -0.29 13.63
CA ASP A 52 15.53 -0.75 12.26
C ASP A 52 15.77 0.41 11.29
N SER A 53 16.44 0.13 10.16
CA SER A 53 16.59 1.12 9.10
C SER A 53 15.34 1.18 8.22
N LEU A 54 14.70 2.35 8.19
CA LEU A 54 13.50 2.61 7.41
C LEU A 54 13.69 2.28 5.92
N ALA A 55 14.77 2.79 5.31
CA ALA A 55 15.05 2.56 3.89
C ALA A 55 15.42 1.09 3.60
N GLN A 56 16.13 0.43 4.53
CA GLN A 56 16.49 -0.97 4.36
C GLN A 56 15.25 -1.87 4.39
N LEU A 57 14.34 -1.66 5.34
CA LEU A 57 13.11 -2.45 5.43
C LEU A 57 12.20 -2.19 4.25
N ALA A 58 12.04 -0.93 3.81
CA ALA A 58 11.31 -0.60 2.58
C ALA A 58 11.86 -1.36 1.36
N GLN A 59 13.20 -1.43 1.23
CA GLN A 59 13.85 -2.17 0.14
C GLN A 59 13.63 -3.68 0.24
N GLN A 60 13.70 -4.24 1.45
CA GLN A 60 13.57 -5.69 1.67
C GLN A 60 12.14 -6.17 1.45
N SER A 61 11.14 -5.41 1.90
CA SER A 61 9.73 -5.74 1.74
C SER A 61 9.16 -5.39 0.36
N GLY A 62 9.86 -4.53 -0.38
CA GLY A 62 9.39 -3.98 -1.65
C GLY A 62 8.33 -2.88 -1.51
N ASN A 63 8.00 -2.45 -0.29
CA ASN A 63 7.09 -1.33 -0.09
C ASN A 63 7.74 -0.01 -0.53
N LYS A 64 7.03 0.72 -1.39
CA LYS A 64 7.44 2.07 -1.81
C LYS A 64 6.94 3.15 -0.88
N TYR A 65 5.82 2.92 -0.20
CA TYR A 65 5.24 3.89 0.71
C TYR A 65 5.16 3.27 2.09
N LEU A 66 5.46 4.06 3.12
CA LEU A 66 5.42 3.63 4.51
C LEU A 66 4.81 4.71 5.39
N THR A 67 4.06 4.30 6.40
CA THR A 67 3.51 5.17 7.44
C THR A 67 4.42 5.08 8.67
N LEU A 68 4.96 6.18 9.18
CA LEU A 68 5.97 6.15 10.24
C LEU A 68 5.30 6.40 11.60
N ALA A 69 5.34 5.40 12.48
CA ALA A 69 4.70 5.39 13.78
C ALA A 69 5.74 5.48 14.92
N PHE A 70 5.73 6.47 15.82
CA PHE A 70 4.77 7.59 15.91
C PHE A 70 5.43 8.89 16.38
N LEU A 71 4.77 10.01 16.09
CA LEU A 71 5.06 11.33 16.66
C LEU A 71 4.14 11.60 17.86
N GLN A 72 4.74 11.92 19.00
CA GLN A 72 4.03 12.30 20.22
C GLN A 72 4.84 13.29 21.04
N THR A 73 4.24 13.91 22.05
CA THR A 73 4.99 14.77 22.96
C THR A 73 5.76 13.95 24.00
N ALA A 74 6.90 14.45 24.49
CA ALA A 74 7.69 13.73 25.50
C ALA A 74 7.01 13.64 26.88
N SER A 75 6.04 14.52 27.15
CA SER A 75 5.22 14.48 28.36
C SER A 75 3.95 15.31 28.17
N LYS A 76 2.89 14.93 28.89
CA LYS A 76 1.62 15.64 28.93
C LYS A 76 1.81 17.11 29.31
N GLY A 77 1.17 18.01 28.57
CA GLY A 77 1.29 19.47 28.76
C GLY A 77 2.35 20.13 27.88
N SER A 78 3.14 19.34 27.14
CA SER A 78 4.08 19.84 26.14
C SER A 78 3.36 20.15 24.82
N CYS A 79 3.99 20.97 23.99
CA CYS A 79 3.52 21.30 22.63
C CYS A 79 4.56 20.93 21.56
N THR A 80 5.60 20.17 21.91
CA THR A 80 6.67 19.78 20.99
C THR A 80 6.60 18.28 20.74
N PRO A 81 6.34 17.84 19.50
CA PRO A 81 6.41 16.44 19.14
C PRO A 81 7.85 15.98 18.93
N TYR A 82 8.08 14.70 19.24
CA TYR A 82 9.29 13.94 18.99
C TYR A 82 8.88 12.57 18.46
N TRP A 83 9.77 11.93 17.69
CA TRP A 83 9.58 10.52 17.37
C TRP A 83 9.59 9.71 18.68
N ASP A 84 8.59 8.85 18.84
CA ASP A 84 8.37 8.00 20.00
C ASP A 84 8.23 8.76 21.33
N GLY A 85 8.08 10.08 21.29
CA GLY A 85 8.13 10.96 22.46
C GLY A 85 9.52 11.09 23.08
N ASP A 86 10.57 10.59 22.42
CA ASP A 86 11.94 10.74 22.90
C ASP A 86 12.50 12.10 22.50
N SER A 87 12.80 12.93 23.51
CA SER A 87 13.46 14.22 23.29
C SER A 87 14.79 14.16 22.53
N SER A 88 15.44 12.99 22.46
CA SER A 88 16.65 12.73 21.67
C SER A 88 16.39 12.56 20.17
N MET A 89 15.14 12.32 19.78
CA MET A 89 14.69 12.11 18.40
C MET A 89 13.75 13.24 17.94
N PRO A 90 14.26 14.48 17.79
CA PRO A 90 13.45 15.61 17.35
C PRO A 90 12.99 15.45 15.90
N VAL A 91 11.90 16.13 15.56
CA VAL A 91 11.53 16.41 14.16
C VAL A 91 12.64 17.29 13.54
N ASP A 92 13.58 16.64 12.87
CA ASP A 92 14.77 17.21 12.24
C ASP A 92 15.26 16.26 11.13
N THR A 93 15.89 16.78 10.09
CA THR A 93 16.39 15.97 8.97
C THR A 93 17.45 14.94 9.36
N SER A 94 18.11 15.10 10.52
CA SER A 94 19.00 14.09 11.08
C SER A 94 18.28 12.81 11.51
N GLN A 95 16.96 12.87 11.71
CA GLN A 95 16.10 11.71 11.95
C GLN A 95 15.39 11.36 10.64
N TYR A 96 15.63 10.15 10.12
CA TYR A 96 15.00 9.61 8.90
C TYR A 96 15.20 10.38 7.59
N GLY A 97 15.77 11.59 7.56
CA GLY A 97 15.88 12.39 6.33
C GLY A 97 16.59 11.66 5.20
N SER A 98 17.74 11.02 5.47
CA SER A 98 18.46 10.23 4.47
C SER A 98 17.72 8.97 4.01
N ASP A 99 16.94 8.34 4.90
CA ASP A 99 16.15 7.16 4.57
C ASP A 99 14.96 7.54 3.68
N ILE A 100 14.31 8.67 3.98
CA ILE A 100 13.22 9.24 3.18
C ILE A 100 13.74 9.61 1.78
N ASP A 101 14.91 10.26 1.68
CA ASP A 101 15.55 10.55 0.39
C ASP A 101 15.84 9.26 -0.40
N THR A 102 16.25 8.19 0.28
CA THR A 102 16.51 6.89 -0.34
C THR A 102 15.22 6.24 -0.86
N ILE A 103 14.13 6.28 -0.08
CA ILE A 103 12.81 5.78 -0.49
C ILE A 103 12.29 6.58 -1.70
N ARG A 104 12.42 7.91 -1.68
CA ARG A 104 12.05 8.79 -2.79
C ARG A 104 12.85 8.52 -4.05
N ALA A 105 14.15 8.25 -3.92
CA ALA A 105 14.99 7.82 -5.04
C ALA A 105 14.51 6.48 -5.64
N GLY A 106 13.84 5.63 -4.85
CA GLY A 106 13.16 4.41 -5.28
C GLY A 106 11.75 4.61 -5.86
N GLY A 107 11.28 5.85 -5.98
CA GLY A 107 9.93 6.19 -6.46
C GLY A 107 8.83 6.02 -5.41
N GLY A 108 9.20 6.09 -4.14
CA GLY A 108 8.32 6.02 -2.98
C GLY A 108 8.18 7.35 -2.24
N ASP A 109 7.46 7.33 -1.11
CA ASP A 109 7.43 8.44 -0.14
C ASP A 109 6.95 7.95 1.23
N VAL A 110 6.90 8.81 2.24
CA VAL A 110 6.49 8.46 3.60
C VAL A 110 5.30 9.27 4.10
N ILE A 111 4.59 8.71 5.09
CA ILE A 111 3.46 9.35 5.79
C ILE A 111 3.78 9.37 7.29
N PRO A 112 4.28 10.48 7.86
CA PRO A 112 4.45 10.58 9.31
C PRO A 112 3.11 10.49 10.03
N SER A 113 3.01 9.61 11.03
CA SER A 113 1.83 9.43 11.87
C SER A 113 2.03 10.02 13.26
N PHE A 114 1.02 10.73 13.76
CA PHE A 114 0.95 11.21 15.14
C PHE A 114 0.01 10.34 15.96
N GLY A 115 0.29 10.19 17.25
CA GLY A 115 -0.62 9.51 18.19
C GLY A 115 -0.24 8.06 18.42
N GLY A 116 -1.22 7.17 18.27
CA GLY A 116 -1.13 5.74 18.59
C GLY A 116 -1.46 5.44 20.05
N TYR A 117 -1.83 4.20 20.33
CA TYR A 117 -2.36 3.73 21.62
C TYR A 117 -1.64 4.26 22.87
N THR A 118 -0.30 4.26 22.85
CA THR A 118 0.52 4.74 23.97
C THR A 118 0.38 6.25 24.18
N ALA A 119 0.37 7.05 23.11
CA ALA A 119 0.26 8.50 23.19
C ALA A 119 -1.09 8.92 23.80
N ASP A 120 -2.13 8.21 23.39
CA ASP A 120 -3.51 8.50 23.76
C ASP A 120 -3.78 8.12 25.22
N ASN A 121 -3.22 7.00 25.68
CA ASN A 121 -3.30 6.57 27.07
C ASN A 121 -2.44 7.39 28.04
N THR A 122 -1.33 7.96 27.56
CA THR A 122 -0.44 8.79 28.40
C THR A 122 -0.74 10.29 28.31
N GLY A 123 -1.70 10.69 27.45
CA GLY A 123 -2.07 12.09 27.21
C GLY A 123 -0.93 12.89 26.58
N THR A 124 -0.07 12.22 25.80
CA THR A 124 1.04 12.81 25.06
C THR A 124 0.74 13.01 23.59
N GLU A 125 -0.39 12.50 23.07
CA GLU A 125 -0.93 12.93 21.76
C GLU A 125 -1.00 14.46 21.71
N ILE A 126 -0.63 15.05 20.57
CA ILE A 126 -0.31 16.47 20.50
C ILE A 126 -1.50 17.38 20.87
N ALA A 127 -2.73 17.02 20.50
CA ALA A 127 -3.92 17.80 20.83
C ALA A 127 -4.47 17.54 22.24
N ASP A 128 -4.14 16.39 22.83
CA ASP A 128 -4.41 16.06 24.23
C ASP A 128 -3.41 16.70 25.19
N SER A 129 -2.15 16.79 24.76
CA SER A 129 -1.03 17.36 25.53
C SER A 129 -0.99 18.88 25.45
N CYS A 130 -1.13 19.46 24.26
CA CYS A 130 -1.07 20.91 24.04
C CYS A 130 -2.47 21.54 24.02
N THR A 131 -2.65 22.65 24.73
CA THR A 131 -3.95 23.37 24.77
C THR A 131 -4.04 24.55 23.79
N ASP A 132 -2.96 24.84 23.06
CA ASP A 132 -2.85 25.95 22.11
C ASP A 132 -2.95 25.43 20.67
N VAL A 133 -4.06 25.74 20.00
CA VAL A 133 -4.34 25.31 18.61
C VAL A 133 -3.26 25.77 17.64
N GLY A 134 -2.74 26.99 17.80
CA GLY A 134 -1.71 27.52 16.90
C GLY A 134 -0.38 26.77 17.06
N LYS A 135 -0.05 26.31 18.27
CA LYS A 135 1.14 25.47 18.49
C LYS A 135 0.97 24.05 17.96
N ILE A 136 -0.24 23.49 18.03
CA ILE A 136 -0.55 22.19 17.40
C ILE A 136 -0.40 22.31 15.88
N ALA A 137 -0.96 23.36 15.26
CA ALA A 137 -0.81 23.62 13.83
C ALA A 137 0.67 23.79 13.44
N ALA A 138 1.44 24.57 14.21
CA ALA A 138 2.88 24.74 13.99
C ALA A 138 3.66 23.42 14.12
N ALA A 139 3.22 22.49 14.97
CA ALA A 139 3.83 21.16 15.09
C ALA A 139 3.61 20.31 13.82
N TYR A 140 2.40 20.32 13.27
CA TYR A 140 2.10 19.68 11.97
C TYR A 140 2.89 20.32 10.83
N GLU A 141 2.90 21.66 10.74
CA GLU A 141 3.69 22.40 9.74
C GLU A 141 5.17 22.06 9.82
N LYS A 142 5.72 21.92 11.05
CA LYS A 142 7.12 21.54 11.25
C LYS A 142 7.42 20.18 10.63
N VAL A 143 6.58 19.16 10.85
CA VAL A 143 6.79 17.83 10.26
C VAL A 143 6.67 17.87 8.73
N ILE A 144 5.64 18.55 8.22
CA ILE A 144 5.43 18.74 6.78
C ILE A 144 6.65 19.40 6.13
N THR A 145 7.18 20.46 6.73
CA THR A 145 8.30 21.22 6.14
C THR A 145 9.66 20.58 6.34
N THR A 146 9.90 19.89 7.46
CA THR A 146 11.16 19.19 7.71
C THR A 146 11.37 18.03 6.75
N TYR A 147 10.32 17.24 6.49
CA TYR A 147 10.42 16.05 5.62
C TYR A 147 9.87 16.27 4.21
N ASP A 148 9.32 17.46 3.92
CA ASP A 148 8.63 17.79 2.65
C ASP A 148 7.56 16.77 2.26
N VAL A 149 6.77 16.32 3.24
CA VAL A 149 5.72 15.30 3.04
C VAL A 149 4.38 15.93 2.65
N THR A 150 3.59 15.20 1.86
CA THR A 150 2.28 15.69 1.39
C THR A 150 1.09 15.13 2.17
N ARG A 151 1.31 14.23 3.14
CA ARG A 151 0.26 13.67 3.99
C ARG A 151 0.76 13.49 5.42
N LEU A 152 -0.08 13.84 6.39
CA LEU A 152 0.07 13.44 7.79
C LEU A 152 -1.03 12.44 8.13
N ASP A 153 -0.68 11.42 8.88
CA ASP A 153 -1.63 10.51 9.53
C ASP A 153 -1.80 10.89 11.00
N LEU A 154 -3.03 10.78 11.50
CA LEU A 154 -3.41 11.06 12.87
C LEU A 154 -4.08 9.80 13.40
N ASP A 155 -3.29 8.97 14.08
CA ASP A 155 -3.75 7.73 14.70
C ASP A 155 -4.33 8.03 16.08
N ILE A 156 -5.67 8.02 16.16
CA ILE A 156 -6.43 8.43 17.34
C ILE A 156 -7.26 7.26 17.85
N GLU A 157 -6.94 6.85 19.05
CA GLU A 157 -7.42 5.67 19.73
C GLU A 157 -7.89 5.99 21.16
N ASP A 158 -8.47 4.99 21.83
CA ASP A 158 -8.75 4.96 23.27
C ASP A 158 -9.23 6.31 23.88
N ASN A 159 -8.47 6.88 24.82
CA ASN A 159 -8.86 8.04 25.60
C ASN A 159 -8.98 9.30 24.73
N SER A 160 -8.21 9.39 23.64
CA SER A 160 -8.24 10.52 22.71
C SER A 160 -9.52 10.56 21.88
N LEU A 161 -10.22 9.42 21.70
CA LEU A 161 -11.53 9.35 21.05
C LEU A 161 -12.68 9.92 21.89
N THR A 162 -12.47 10.12 23.19
CA THR A 162 -13.50 10.66 24.11
C THR A 162 -13.12 12.00 24.73
N ASN A 163 -11.89 12.47 24.52
CA ASN A 163 -11.45 13.81 24.91
C ASN A 163 -11.97 14.88 23.94
N SER A 164 -13.21 15.33 24.14
CA SER A 164 -13.87 16.32 23.27
C SER A 164 -13.04 17.60 23.06
N ALA A 165 -12.38 18.09 24.11
CA ALA A 165 -11.56 19.29 24.01
C ALA A 165 -10.29 19.05 23.16
N GLY A 166 -9.69 17.86 23.22
CA GLY A 166 -8.59 17.46 22.36
C GLY A 166 -9.02 17.34 20.90
N ILE A 167 -10.14 16.66 20.65
CA ILE A 167 -10.75 16.50 19.33
C ILE A 167 -11.01 17.86 18.65
N ASP A 168 -11.62 18.81 19.35
CA ASP A 168 -11.90 20.14 18.79
C ASP A 168 -10.61 20.92 18.49
N ARG A 169 -9.61 20.86 19.38
CA ARG A 169 -8.30 21.49 19.13
C ARG A 169 -7.60 20.88 17.92
N ARG A 170 -7.63 19.55 17.79
CA ARG A 170 -7.02 18.81 16.68
C ARG A 170 -7.59 19.26 15.35
N ASN A 171 -8.92 19.24 15.23
CA ASN A 171 -9.61 19.63 14.01
C ASN A 171 -9.48 21.13 13.70
N ALA A 172 -9.47 22.00 14.70
CA ALA A 172 -9.17 23.41 14.50
C ALA A 172 -7.73 23.63 13.99
N ALA A 173 -6.76 22.85 14.47
CA ALA A 173 -5.37 22.92 14.02
C ALA A 173 -5.22 22.39 12.58
N ILE A 174 -5.87 21.29 12.22
CA ILE A 174 -5.91 20.77 10.84
C ILE A 174 -6.38 21.86 9.88
N LYS A 175 -7.49 22.53 10.19
CA LYS A 175 -8.02 23.63 9.37
C LYS A 175 -7.00 24.75 9.17
N GLN A 176 -6.24 25.12 10.21
CA GLN A 176 -5.18 26.14 10.11
C GLN A 176 -4.05 25.69 9.19
N VAL A 177 -3.61 24.44 9.28
CA VAL A 177 -2.56 23.90 8.42
C VAL A 177 -3.01 23.82 6.97
N GLU A 178 -4.27 23.47 6.71
CA GLU A 178 -4.82 23.48 5.35
C GLU A 178 -4.83 24.88 4.73
N ASP A 179 -5.23 25.90 5.49
CA ASP A 179 -5.21 27.30 5.02
C ASP A 179 -3.78 27.78 4.80
N TRP A 180 -2.87 27.45 5.73
CA TRP A 180 -1.45 27.70 5.58
C TRP A 180 -0.90 27.05 4.32
N ALA A 181 -1.15 25.77 4.09
CA ALA A 181 -0.67 25.03 2.92
C ALA A 181 -1.18 25.67 1.63
N ALA A 182 -2.48 25.96 1.55
CA ALA A 182 -3.09 26.61 0.39
C ALA A 182 -2.46 28.00 0.12
N SER A 183 -2.25 28.81 1.15
CA SER A 183 -1.64 30.14 1.01
C SER A 183 -0.17 30.11 0.60
N ASN A 184 0.52 28.99 0.84
CA ASN A 184 1.92 28.75 0.48
C ASN A 184 2.08 27.90 -0.78
N GLY A 185 0.99 27.61 -1.51
CA GLY A 185 1.04 26.79 -2.74
C GLY A 185 1.45 25.34 -2.50
N ARG A 186 1.22 24.81 -1.28
CA ARG A 186 1.47 23.42 -0.90
C ARG A 186 0.17 22.62 -0.94
N THR A 187 0.29 21.35 -1.31
CA THR A 187 -0.77 20.36 -1.15
C THR A 187 -0.43 19.51 0.07
N VAL A 188 -1.36 19.47 1.03
CA VAL A 188 -1.26 18.65 2.24
C VAL A 188 -2.58 17.91 2.40
N GLN A 189 -2.47 16.61 2.70
CA GLN A 189 -3.57 15.74 3.05
C GLN A 189 -3.52 15.37 4.53
N PHE A 190 -4.69 15.23 5.15
CA PHE A 190 -4.80 14.64 6.49
C PHE A 190 -5.53 13.30 6.40
N ALA A 191 -4.91 12.26 6.96
CA ALA A 191 -5.54 10.99 7.24
C ALA A 191 -5.87 10.90 8.73
N TYR A 192 -7.04 10.35 9.05
CA TYR A 192 -7.33 9.84 10.37
C TYR A 192 -7.23 8.33 10.34
N THR A 193 -6.46 7.77 11.27
CA THR A 193 -6.48 6.35 11.60
C THR A 193 -7.31 6.17 12.87
N LEU A 194 -8.33 5.31 12.81
CA LEU A 194 -9.35 5.17 13.85
C LEU A 194 -9.71 3.70 14.08
N PRO A 195 -9.92 3.28 15.35
CA PRO A 195 -10.54 1.99 15.66
C PRO A 195 -11.95 1.90 15.09
N THR A 196 -12.34 0.71 14.63
CA THR A 196 -13.67 0.43 14.08
C THR A 196 -14.37 -0.71 14.79
N THR A 197 -15.67 -0.83 14.57
CA THR A 197 -16.40 -2.10 14.75
C THR A 197 -16.49 -2.82 13.41
N THR A 198 -16.98 -4.06 13.41
CA THR A 198 -17.33 -4.82 12.19
C THR A 198 -18.43 -4.15 11.33
N SER A 199 -19.01 -3.04 11.79
CA SER A 199 -20.08 -2.29 11.11
C SER A 199 -19.77 -0.80 10.92
N GLY A 200 -18.49 -0.42 11.00
CA GLY A 200 -18.00 0.95 10.87
C GLY A 200 -17.63 1.57 12.22
N LEU A 201 -17.36 2.88 12.24
CA LEU A 201 -16.86 3.55 13.44
C LEU A 201 -17.88 3.48 14.58
N ALA A 202 -17.38 3.26 15.79
CA ALA A 202 -18.16 3.53 16.99
C ALA A 202 -18.51 5.02 17.09
N SER A 203 -19.45 5.37 17.97
CA SER A 203 -19.88 6.77 18.15
C SER A 203 -18.73 7.71 18.54
N SER A 204 -17.73 7.21 19.28
CA SER A 204 -16.53 7.96 19.67
C SER A 204 -15.68 8.34 18.45
N GLY A 205 -15.31 7.39 17.60
CA GLY A 205 -14.61 7.64 16.33
C GLY A 205 -15.42 8.53 15.38
N LEU A 206 -16.72 8.30 15.24
CA LEU A 206 -17.58 9.14 14.40
C LEU A 206 -17.66 10.59 14.90
N ASN A 207 -17.53 10.84 16.20
CA ASN A 207 -17.50 12.19 16.76
C ASN A 207 -16.23 12.96 16.37
N VAL A 208 -15.09 12.28 16.17
CA VAL A 208 -13.87 12.90 15.63
C VAL A 208 -14.14 13.51 14.25
N LEU A 209 -14.78 12.75 13.36
CA LEU A 209 -15.12 13.21 12.02
C LEU A 209 -16.21 14.30 12.02
N ARG A 210 -17.20 14.21 12.93
CA ARG A 210 -18.21 15.28 13.09
C ARG A 210 -17.58 16.60 13.53
N SER A 211 -16.61 16.54 14.45
CA SER A 211 -15.86 17.72 14.86
C SER A 211 -15.07 18.29 13.68
N ALA A 212 -14.41 17.45 12.87
CA ALA A 212 -13.72 17.89 11.65
C ALA A 212 -14.63 18.67 10.70
N VAL A 213 -15.83 18.14 10.41
CA VAL A 213 -16.85 18.82 9.59
C VAL A 213 -17.25 20.17 10.20
N SER A 214 -17.46 20.24 11.51
CA SER A 214 -17.86 21.48 12.21
C SER A 214 -16.79 22.58 12.19
N HIS A 215 -15.52 22.18 12.17
CA HIS A 215 -14.37 23.08 12.03
C HIS A 215 -13.99 23.39 10.58
N GLY A 216 -14.66 22.76 9.61
CA GLY A 216 -14.34 22.87 8.19
C GLY A 216 -12.99 22.25 7.81
N ALA A 217 -12.44 21.38 8.65
CA ALA A 217 -11.23 20.61 8.37
C ALA A 217 -11.54 19.53 7.33
N ARG A 218 -10.73 19.47 6.28
CA ARG A 218 -10.82 18.45 5.23
C ARG A 218 -10.03 17.22 5.63
N ILE A 219 -10.74 16.14 5.91
CA ILE A 219 -10.11 14.82 6.07
C ILE A 219 -10.10 14.14 4.71
N ASP A 220 -8.92 13.82 4.20
CA ASP A 220 -8.72 13.24 2.88
C ASP A 220 -8.83 11.71 2.92
N VAL A 221 -8.37 11.08 4.01
CA VAL A 221 -8.49 9.63 4.23
C VAL A 221 -9.02 9.34 5.64
N VAL A 222 -10.01 8.47 5.76
CA VAL A 222 -10.46 7.86 7.00
C VAL A 222 -10.07 6.39 6.93
N ASN A 223 -8.93 6.09 7.55
CA ASN A 223 -8.30 4.79 7.60
C ASN A 223 -8.81 4.06 8.85
N ILE A 224 -9.43 2.89 8.69
CA ILE A 224 -9.97 2.14 9.82
C ILE A 224 -9.15 0.89 10.12
N MET A 225 -8.88 0.67 11.41
CA MET A 225 -8.23 -0.53 11.91
C MET A 225 -9.26 -1.66 12.02
N THR A 226 -9.19 -2.63 11.12
CA THR A 226 -10.13 -3.75 11.01
C THR A 226 -9.61 -5.00 11.72
N PHE A 227 -9.16 -4.80 12.95
CA PHE A 227 -8.64 -5.81 13.87
C PHE A 227 -8.87 -5.30 15.30
N ASP A 228 -8.58 -6.12 16.31
CA ASP A 228 -8.71 -5.76 17.70
C ASP A 228 -10.15 -5.32 18.06
N TYR A 229 -11.15 -6.09 17.64
CA TYR A 229 -12.56 -5.79 17.91
C TYR A 229 -12.94 -5.95 19.39
N TYR A 230 -12.24 -6.83 20.13
CA TYR A 230 -12.43 -7.10 21.57
C TYR A 230 -13.89 -7.37 21.98
N ASP A 231 -14.72 -7.92 21.09
CA ASP A 231 -16.16 -8.06 21.29
C ASP A 231 -16.60 -9.43 21.80
N GLY A 232 -15.65 -10.36 21.99
CA GLY A 232 -15.96 -11.72 22.46
C GLY A 232 -16.31 -12.71 21.35
N ALA A 233 -16.25 -12.31 20.08
CA ALA A 233 -16.61 -13.15 18.94
C ALA A 233 -15.37 -13.78 18.26
N ASN A 234 -15.64 -14.78 17.41
CA ASN A 234 -14.68 -15.17 16.38
C ASN A 234 -15.01 -14.37 15.13
N HIS A 235 -13.97 -13.87 14.47
CA HIS A 235 -14.10 -13.00 13.31
C HIS A 235 -13.60 -13.70 12.06
N GLU A 236 -14.21 -13.33 10.93
CA GLU A 236 -13.72 -13.69 9.62
C GLU A 236 -13.19 -12.41 8.98
N MET A 237 -11.88 -12.19 9.15
CA MET A 237 -11.30 -10.86 9.05
C MET A 237 -11.56 -10.19 7.69
N ALA A 238 -11.41 -10.92 6.57
CA ALA A 238 -11.74 -10.34 5.26
C ALA A 238 -13.21 -9.97 5.09
N THR A 239 -14.13 -10.67 5.78
CA THR A 239 -15.56 -10.31 5.78
C THR A 239 -15.81 -9.10 6.66
N ASP A 240 -15.24 -9.09 7.86
CA ASP A 240 -15.40 -8.02 8.84
C ASP A 240 -14.80 -6.69 8.35
N THR A 241 -13.67 -6.74 7.64
CA THR A 241 -13.12 -5.60 6.90
C THR A 241 -14.17 -5.03 5.94
N LYS A 242 -14.75 -5.86 5.06
CA LYS A 242 -15.72 -5.40 4.05
C LYS A 242 -16.97 -4.79 4.69
N THR A 243 -17.49 -5.38 5.77
CA THR A 243 -18.68 -4.87 6.46
C THR A 243 -18.37 -3.60 7.24
N ALA A 244 -17.21 -3.50 7.88
CA ALA A 244 -16.75 -2.31 8.58
C ALA A 244 -16.60 -1.13 7.62
N THR A 245 -15.89 -1.32 6.52
CA THR A 245 -15.68 -0.29 5.49
C THR A 245 -17.01 0.12 4.82
N THR A 246 -17.95 -0.81 4.59
CA THR A 246 -19.29 -0.48 4.08
C THR A 246 -20.12 0.34 5.07
N GLY A 247 -20.02 0.01 6.36
CA GLY A 247 -20.63 0.78 7.44
C GLY A 247 -20.06 2.20 7.50
N LEU A 248 -18.73 2.33 7.43
CA LEU A 248 -18.05 3.62 7.36
C LEU A 248 -18.51 4.44 6.15
N GLN A 249 -18.61 3.83 4.96
CA GLN A 249 -19.08 4.56 3.78
C GLN A 249 -20.48 5.15 3.98
N SER A 250 -21.38 4.41 4.64
CA SER A 250 -22.72 4.90 5.00
C SER A 250 -22.66 6.05 6.02
N GLN A 251 -21.75 5.98 7.00
CA GLN A 251 -21.52 7.06 7.96
C GLN A 251 -20.98 8.32 7.28
N LEU A 252 -20.01 8.18 6.37
CA LEU A 252 -19.45 9.27 5.58
C LEU A 252 -20.51 9.91 4.67
N ALA A 253 -21.44 9.14 4.10
CA ALA A 253 -22.56 9.69 3.34
C ALA A 253 -23.45 10.62 4.19
N GLY A 254 -23.62 10.29 5.48
CA GLY A 254 -24.32 11.16 6.43
C GLY A 254 -23.57 12.45 6.77
N LEU A 255 -22.23 12.40 6.80
CA LEU A 255 -21.38 13.57 7.08
C LEU A 255 -21.18 14.47 5.86
N TYR A 256 -21.12 13.88 4.66
CA TYR A 256 -20.80 14.56 3.41
C TYR A 256 -21.89 14.30 2.35
N PRO A 257 -23.12 14.80 2.54
CA PRO A 257 -24.27 14.49 1.68
C PRO A 257 -24.13 14.99 0.23
N ASN A 258 -23.14 15.85 -0.04
CA ASN A 258 -22.86 16.38 -1.37
C ASN A 258 -21.81 15.56 -2.15
N LYS A 259 -21.17 14.57 -1.52
CA LYS A 259 -20.22 13.67 -2.20
C LYS A 259 -20.97 12.48 -2.79
N SER A 260 -20.55 12.05 -3.98
CA SER A 260 -20.99 10.81 -4.59
C SER A 260 -20.50 9.60 -3.80
N ALA A 261 -21.16 8.44 -4.00
CA ALA A 261 -20.72 7.19 -3.38
C ALA A 261 -19.26 6.85 -3.72
N ALA A 262 -18.83 7.10 -4.97
CA ALA A 262 -17.45 6.88 -5.39
C ALA A 262 -16.49 7.79 -4.61
N GLU A 263 -16.75 9.10 -4.51
CA GLU A 263 -15.91 10.01 -3.72
C GLU A 263 -15.81 9.58 -2.25
N LEU A 264 -16.88 9.02 -1.69
CA LEU A 264 -16.87 8.52 -0.31
C LEU A 264 -16.03 7.24 -0.16
N TRP A 265 -16.05 6.33 -1.13
CA TRP A 265 -15.15 5.16 -1.12
C TRP A 265 -13.68 5.58 -1.27
N HIS A 266 -13.37 6.57 -2.12
CA HIS A 266 -12.04 7.14 -2.28
C HIS A 266 -11.56 7.95 -1.06
N MET A 267 -12.39 8.12 -0.02
CA MET A 267 -11.98 8.66 1.26
C MET A 267 -11.62 7.58 2.27
N ILE A 268 -11.88 6.29 2.01
CA ILE A 268 -11.71 5.24 3.02
C ILE A 268 -10.37 4.54 2.81
N GLY A 269 -9.67 4.27 3.91
CA GLY A 269 -8.55 3.32 3.97
C GLY A 269 -8.85 2.18 4.94
N VAL A 270 -8.08 1.09 4.82
CA VAL A 270 -8.12 -0.04 5.75
C VAL A 270 -6.72 -0.36 6.24
N ILE A 271 -6.60 -0.65 7.54
CA ILE A 271 -5.40 -1.18 8.19
C ILE A 271 -5.75 -2.55 8.74
N GLU A 272 -5.02 -3.56 8.30
CA GLU A 272 -5.11 -4.92 8.84
C GLU A 272 -4.01 -5.17 9.88
N MET A 273 -4.16 -6.19 10.72
CA MET A 273 -3.08 -6.70 11.56
C MET A 273 -2.71 -8.12 11.11
N PRO A 274 -1.61 -8.31 10.35
CA PRO A 274 -1.18 -9.61 9.83
C PRO A 274 -1.11 -10.69 10.91
N GLY A 275 -1.71 -11.84 10.62
CA GLY A 275 -1.75 -12.98 11.53
C GLY A 275 -2.59 -12.73 12.78
N ILE A 276 -2.14 -13.23 13.93
CA ILE A 276 -2.88 -13.18 15.19
C ILE A 276 -2.71 -11.79 15.80
N ASP A 277 -3.81 -11.09 16.03
CA ASP A 277 -3.82 -9.76 16.64
C ASP A 277 -3.67 -9.80 18.17
N ASP A 278 -3.89 -8.66 18.83
CA ASP A 278 -3.74 -8.55 20.29
C ASP A 278 -4.91 -9.19 21.05
N TYR A 279 -6.09 -9.31 20.42
CA TYR A 279 -7.21 -10.07 20.97
C TYR A 279 -6.91 -11.58 21.01
N GLY A 280 -6.21 -12.08 19.98
CA GLY A 280 -5.70 -13.44 19.90
C GLY A 280 -6.37 -14.26 18.79
N ALA A 281 -6.17 -15.59 18.79
CA ALA A 281 -6.46 -16.44 17.62
C ALA A 281 -7.94 -16.48 17.13
N ALA A 282 -8.86 -15.83 17.82
CA ALA A 282 -10.23 -15.60 17.36
C ALA A 282 -10.32 -14.48 16.31
N GLU A 283 -9.32 -13.61 16.25
CA GLU A 283 -9.08 -12.59 15.24
C GLU A 283 -7.71 -12.90 14.61
N THR A 284 -7.72 -13.46 13.40
CA THR A 284 -6.49 -13.83 12.70
C THR A 284 -6.60 -13.48 11.24
N PHE A 285 -5.89 -12.44 10.83
CA PHE A 285 -5.83 -12.04 9.43
C PHE A 285 -4.84 -12.95 8.68
N THR A 286 -5.37 -13.92 7.94
CA THR A 286 -4.58 -14.96 7.32
C THR A 286 -3.97 -14.51 5.99
N THR A 287 -3.03 -15.29 5.48
CA THR A 287 -2.54 -15.13 4.10
C THR A 287 -3.64 -15.31 3.05
N ALA A 288 -4.73 -16.02 3.38
CA ALA A 288 -5.89 -16.17 2.51
C ALA A 288 -6.77 -14.91 2.45
N ASP A 289 -6.80 -14.13 3.53
CA ASP A 289 -7.60 -12.90 3.62
C ASP A 289 -6.99 -11.75 2.81
N ALA A 290 -5.66 -11.65 2.82
CA ALA A 290 -4.92 -10.56 2.18
C ALA A 290 -5.30 -10.30 0.70
N PRO A 291 -5.23 -11.28 -0.22
CA PRO A 291 -5.60 -11.04 -1.62
C PRO A 291 -7.09 -10.70 -1.78
N VAL A 292 -7.95 -11.20 -0.88
CA VAL A 292 -9.39 -10.95 -0.91
C VAL A 292 -9.70 -9.50 -0.52
N VAL A 293 -9.05 -8.98 0.51
CA VAL A 293 -9.17 -7.57 0.93
C VAL A 293 -8.57 -6.65 -0.11
N GLU A 294 -7.39 -6.99 -0.61
CA GLU A 294 -6.64 -6.20 -1.59
C GLU A 294 -7.48 -5.96 -2.85
N GLN A 295 -8.00 -7.02 -3.47
CA GLN A 295 -8.83 -6.90 -4.67
C GLN A 295 -10.13 -6.13 -4.38
N TRP A 296 -10.77 -6.42 -3.25
CA TRP A 296 -12.01 -5.74 -2.90
C TRP A 296 -11.79 -4.23 -2.71
N ALA A 297 -10.67 -3.84 -2.10
CA ALA A 297 -10.29 -2.45 -1.93
C ALA A 297 -10.03 -1.77 -3.28
N GLN A 298 -9.36 -2.45 -4.22
CA GLN A 298 -9.21 -1.98 -5.61
C GLN A 298 -10.58 -1.76 -6.27
N ASP A 299 -11.47 -2.76 -6.20
CA ASP A 299 -12.79 -2.72 -6.83
C ASP A 299 -13.67 -1.58 -6.31
N LYS A 300 -13.53 -1.23 -5.03
CA LYS A 300 -14.22 -0.09 -4.42
C LYS A 300 -13.53 1.25 -4.69
N GLY A 301 -12.27 1.23 -5.10
CA GLY A 301 -11.45 2.44 -5.25
C GLY A 301 -11.15 3.09 -3.90
N LEU A 302 -10.77 2.29 -2.90
CA LEU A 302 -10.33 2.81 -1.59
C LEU A 302 -9.11 3.72 -1.76
N ALA A 303 -8.90 4.65 -0.83
CA ALA A 303 -7.75 5.56 -0.85
C ALA A 303 -6.45 4.87 -0.41
N ALA A 304 -6.55 3.97 0.56
CA ALA A 304 -5.40 3.37 1.21
C ALA A 304 -5.61 1.90 1.62
N LEU A 305 -4.55 1.12 1.51
CA LEU A 305 -4.37 -0.13 2.24
C LEU A 305 -3.12 0.00 3.12
N SER A 306 -3.16 -0.56 4.30
CA SER A 306 -2.05 -0.56 5.22
C SER A 306 -2.15 -1.78 6.12
N PHE A 307 -1.14 -1.97 6.94
CA PHE A 307 -1.19 -2.92 8.03
C PHE A 307 -0.26 -2.54 9.17
N TRP A 308 -0.62 -2.99 10.36
CA TRP A 308 0.20 -2.93 11.57
C TRP A 308 0.90 -4.28 11.78
N ALA A 309 2.20 -4.43 11.54
CA ALA A 309 3.18 -3.46 11.06
C ALA A 309 4.19 -4.16 10.15
N LEU A 310 5.04 -3.40 9.47
CA LEU A 310 6.05 -3.89 8.54
C LEU A 310 6.95 -4.93 9.20
N GLN A 311 7.48 -4.64 10.39
CA GLN A 311 8.32 -5.55 11.16
C GLN A 311 7.63 -6.88 11.52
N ARG A 312 6.29 -6.88 11.61
CA ARG A 312 5.48 -8.08 11.90
C ARG A 312 5.34 -9.04 10.71
N ASP A 313 5.64 -8.62 9.49
CA ASP A 313 5.35 -9.36 8.26
C ASP A 313 6.32 -10.53 8.01
N ASN A 314 6.35 -11.50 8.92
CA ASN A 314 7.13 -12.71 8.82
C ASN A 314 6.56 -13.85 9.69
N GLY A 315 6.81 -15.09 9.27
CA GLY A 315 6.25 -16.30 9.90
C GLY A 315 7.14 -16.95 10.97
N SER A 316 7.99 -16.20 11.67
CA SER A 316 8.99 -16.77 12.57
C SER A 316 8.46 -17.24 13.93
N CYS A 317 7.20 -16.93 14.29
CA CYS A 317 6.64 -17.19 15.62
C CYS A 317 5.22 -17.80 15.66
N PRO A 318 4.93 -18.92 14.96
CA PRO A 318 3.59 -19.50 14.96
C PRO A 318 2.97 -19.69 16.36
N GLY A 319 1.74 -19.22 16.55
CA GLY A 319 0.98 -19.28 17.80
C GLY A 319 1.17 -18.10 18.75
N THR A 320 1.93 -17.08 18.37
CA THR A 320 2.15 -15.88 19.18
C THR A 320 1.20 -14.76 18.75
N GLY A 321 0.26 -14.36 19.60
CA GLY A 321 -0.60 -13.19 19.33
C GLY A 321 0.08 -11.88 19.66
N GLY A 322 -0.30 -10.79 18.99
CA GLY A 322 0.09 -9.42 19.35
C GLY A 322 1.60 -9.15 19.37
N SER A 323 2.40 -9.85 18.57
CA SER A 323 3.86 -9.63 18.56
C SER A 323 4.25 -8.50 17.61
N ASP A 324 5.12 -7.60 18.06
CA ASP A 324 5.74 -6.56 17.23
C ASP A 324 6.72 -7.13 16.18
N SER A 325 7.23 -8.34 16.39
CA SER A 325 8.35 -8.88 15.61
C SER A 325 7.97 -9.93 14.57
N CYS A 326 6.70 -10.37 14.54
CA CYS A 326 6.21 -11.44 13.69
C CYS A 326 4.69 -11.57 13.81
N SER A 327 4.06 -12.20 12.82
CA SER A 327 2.58 -12.22 12.70
C SER A 327 1.89 -13.28 13.54
N GLY A 328 2.62 -14.23 14.12
CA GLY A 328 2.00 -15.34 14.85
C GLY A 328 1.46 -16.48 13.99
N ILE A 329 1.60 -16.40 12.66
CA ILE A 329 1.16 -17.46 11.73
C ILE A 329 2.33 -17.98 10.88
N GLN A 330 2.15 -19.12 10.23
CA GLN A 330 3.07 -19.58 9.19
C GLN A 330 2.83 -18.77 7.91
N GLN A 331 3.86 -18.08 7.44
CA GLN A 331 3.85 -17.32 6.19
C GLN A 331 5.28 -17.14 5.68
N ASP A 332 5.42 -16.75 4.42
CA ASP A 332 6.69 -16.23 3.92
C ASP A 332 6.95 -14.82 4.47
N THR A 333 8.22 -14.45 4.63
CA THR A 333 8.61 -13.09 4.97
C THR A 333 8.14 -12.14 3.87
N TRP A 334 7.55 -11.01 4.27
CA TRP A 334 7.00 -9.97 3.39
C TRP A 334 5.74 -10.38 2.60
N TYR A 335 5.05 -11.46 2.99
CA TYR A 335 3.87 -11.94 2.25
C TYR A 335 2.79 -10.86 2.11
N PHE A 336 2.45 -10.18 3.20
CA PHE A 336 1.39 -9.17 3.22
C PHE A 336 1.83 -7.90 2.47
N SER A 337 3.11 -7.52 2.63
CA SER A 337 3.78 -6.44 1.87
C SER A 337 3.65 -6.66 0.37
N HIS A 338 4.03 -7.83 -0.13
CA HIS A 338 3.95 -8.17 -1.55
C HIS A 338 2.52 -8.23 -2.05
N THR A 339 1.59 -8.74 -1.23
CA THR A 339 0.17 -8.83 -1.59
C THR A 339 -0.42 -7.44 -1.78
N PHE A 340 -0.27 -6.53 -0.81
CA PHE A 340 -0.85 -5.18 -0.89
C PHE A 340 -0.09 -4.25 -1.83
N ALA A 341 1.14 -4.57 -2.25
CA ALA A 341 1.90 -3.75 -3.18
C ALA A 341 1.18 -3.49 -4.52
N ALA A 342 0.32 -4.43 -4.97
CA ALA A 342 -0.48 -4.31 -6.19
C ALA A 342 -1.43 -3.09 -6.18
N PHE A 343 -1.90 -2.69 -5.00
CA PHE A 343 -2.83 -1.60 -4.79
C PHE A 343 -2.29 -0.23 -5.22
N ASN A 344 -0.97 -0.03 -5.17
CA ASN A 344 -0.31 1.25 -5.52
C ASN A 344 -0.51 1.68 -7.00
N GLY A 345 -0.93 0.76 -7.87
CA GLY A 345 -0.95 0.95 -9.31
C GLY A 345 -2.20 1.62 -9.90
N GLY A 346 -3.24 1.88 -9.10
CA GLY A 346 -4.48 2.53 -9.56
C GLY A 346 -5.02 1.96 -10.87
N GLY A 347 -4.92 0.63 -11.04
CA GLY A 347 -5.28 -0.03 -12.28
C GLY A 347 -6.74 0.24 -12.62
N THR A 348 -7.00 1.13 -13.56
CA THR A 348 -8.15 0.94 -14.44
C THR A 348 -7.95 -0.44 -15.06
N GLY A 349 -8.71 -1.44 -14.61
CA GLY A 349 -9.04 -2.53 -15.51
C GLY A 349 -9.48 -1.91 -16.84
N PRO A 350 -9.01 -2.40 -18.00
CA PRO A 350 -9.46 -1.86 -19.26
C PRO A 350 -10.97 -2.08 -19.35
N THR A 351 -11.74 -1.01 -19.21
CA THR A 351 -13.14 -1.00 -19.58
C THR A 351 -13.21 -0.98 -21.10
N THR A 352 -13.72 -2.08 -21.64
CA THR A 352 -14.11 -2.36 -23.04
C THR A 352 -13.03 -2.58 -24.12
N PRO A 353 -13.30 -3.52 -25.08
CA PRO A 353 -12.30 -4.18 -25.91
C PRO A 353 -12.06 -3.46 -27.25
N PRO A 354 -10.83 -3.50 -27.81
CA PRO A 354 -10.64 -3.32 -29.24
C PRO A 354 -11.22 -4.54 -29.97
N THR A 355 -12.33 -4.32 -30.65
CA THR A 355 -12.89 -5.25 -31.64
C THR A 355 -12.02 -5.25 -32.89
N THR A 356 -11.04 -6.15 -32.98
CA THR A 356 -10.75 -6.93 -34.20
C THR A 356 -9.65 -7.98 -33.93
N PRO A 357 -9.88 -9.27 -34.24
CA PRO A 357 -8.93 -10.34 -33.96
C PRO A 357 -7.79 -10.39 -35.01
N PRO A 358 -6.53 -10.59 -34.61
CA PRO A 358 -5.56 -11.25 -35.48
C PRO A 358 -5.88 -12.73 -35.50
N THR A 359 -6.18 -13.23 -36.69
CA THR A 359 -6.31 -14.65 -36.98
C THR A 359 -4.94 -15.32 -36.88
N THR A 360 -4.96 -16.56 -36.36
CA THR A 360 -3.88 -17.57 -36.22
C THR A 360 -2.85 -17.38 -35.08
N PRO A 361 -2.89 -18.24 -34.03
CA PRO A 361 -1.77 -18.44 -33.10
C PRO A 361 -0.60 -19.18 -33.78
N PRO A 362 0.66 -18.93 -33.38
CA PRO A 362 1.79 -19.76 -33.77
C PRO A 362 1.76 -21.10 -33.01
N THR A 363 1.67 -22.20 -33.76
CA THR A 363 1.59 -23.58 -33.26
C THR A 363 2.95 -24.21 -32.90
N THR A 364 3.89 -23.45 -32.31
CA THR A 364 5.09 -24.07 -31.73
C THR A 364 5.70 -23.18 -30.65
N PRO A 365 5.88 -23.66 -29.40
CA PRO A 365 6.65 -22.95 -28.38
C PRO A 365 8.09 -22.68 -28.86
N PRO A 366 8.70 -21.54 -28.50
CA PRO A 366 10.09 -21.26 -28.85
C PRO A 366 11.00 -22.31 -28.21
N THR A 367 11.90 -22.87 -29.03
CA THR A 367 12.97 -23.77 -28.58
C THR A 367 13.88 -23.04 -27.59
N GLY A 368 13.80 -23.42 -26.31
CA GLY A 368 14.62 -22.89 -25.23
C GLY A 368 13.94 -22.80 -23.86
N SER A 369 12.61 -22.96 -23.79
CA SER A 369 11.80 -22.72 -22.59
C SER A 369 11.82 -23.83 -21.53
N GLY A 370 12.28 -25.04 -21.87
CA GLY A 370 12.29 -26.22 -20.96
C GLY A 370 10.90 -26.74 -20.51
N LEU A 371 9.84 -25.96 -20.67
CA LEU A 371 8.45 -26.30 -20.36
C LEU A 371 7.85 -27.14 -21.50
N VAL A 372 7.21 -28.25 -21.17
CA VAL A 372 6.61 -29.20 -22.13
C VAL A 372 5.10 -29.28 -21.92
N ASN A 373 4.33 -29.38 -23.01
CA ASN A 373 2.87 -29.51 -22.97
C ASN A 373 2.21 -28.38 -22.16
N GLY A 374 2.66 -27.14 -22.38
CA GLY A 374 2.05 -25.95 -21.77
C GLY A 374 0.78 -25.50 -22.50
N ASP A 375 0.59 -25.95 -23.74
CA ASP A 375 -0.59 -25.77 -24.59
C ASP A 375 -1.64 -26.89 -24.38
N PHE A 376 -1.33 -27.93 -23.60
CA PHE A 376 -2.26 -29.01 -23.22
C PHE A 376 -2.92 -29.80 -24.39
N GLU A 377 -2.37 -29.68 -25.60
CA GLU A 377 -2.89 -30.30 -26.83
C GLU A 377 -2.58 -31.80 -26.96
N THR A 378 -1.74 -32.35 -26.08
CA THR A 378 -1.32 -33.75 -26.18
C THR A 378 -2.40 -34.74 -25.74
N GLY A 379 -3.53 -34.25 -25.20
CA GLY A 379 -4.60 -35.08 -24.63
C GLY A 379 -4.19 -35.78 -23.32
N SER A 380 -3.06 -35.39 -22.73
CA SER A 380 -2.55 -35.90 -21.46
C SER A 380 -2.06 -34.75 -20.58
N LEU A 381 -2.18 -34.91 -19.26
CA LEU A 381 -1.59 -33.96 -18.30
C LEU A 381 -0.05 -34.07 -18.28
N SER A 382 0.52 -35.22 -18.61
CA SER A 382 1.97 -35.43 -18.51
C SER A 382 2.74 -34.41 -19.36
N PRO A 383 3.80 -33.77 -18.84
CA PRO A 383 4.50 -34.04 -17.57
C PRO A 383 4.01 -33.21 -16.35
N TRP A 384 2.90 -32.50 -16.45
CA TRP A 384 2.32 -31.79 -15.31
C TRP A 384 1.81 -32.75 -14.25
N THR A 385 2.01 -32.38 -12.98
CA THR A 385 1.53 -33.13 -11.82
C THR A 385 0.57 -32.27 -11.02
N CYS A 386 -0.65 -32.76 -10.84
CA CYS A 386 -1.72 -32.06 -10.13
C CYS A 386 -2.02 -32.71 -8.78
N THR A 387 -2.21 -31.90 -7.75
CA THR A 387 -2.59 -32.36 -6.40
C THR A 387 -3.95 -33.04 -6.41
N GLY A 388 -4.13 -34.08 -5.59
CA GLY A 388 -5.45 -34.68 -5.34
C GLY A 388 -6.20 -35.27 -6.55
N GLY A 389 -5.58 -35.35 -7.75
CA GLY A 389 -6.29 -35.69 -8.99
C GLY A 389 -7.27 -34.60 -9.45
N THR A 390 -7.02 -33.35 -9.08
CA THR A 390 -7.88 -32.18 -9.32
C THR A 390 -7.69 -31.51 -10.68
N GLY A 391 -6.67 -31.92 -11.46
CA GLY A 391 -6.45 -31.43 -12.81
C GLY A 391 -6.97 -32.42 -13.85
N SER A 392 -7.55 -31.92 -14.95
CA SER A 392 -7.96 -32.73 -16.10
C SER A 392 -7.78 -31.99 -17.43
N ILE A 393 -7.66 -32.73 -18.54
CA ILE A 393 -7.63 -32.11 -19.88
C ILE A 393 -9.05 -32.01 -20.40
N VAL A 394 -9.48 -30.81 -20.77
CA VAL A 394 -10.79 -30.53 -21.36
C VAL A 394 -10.66 -30.11 -22.83
N SER A 395 -11.73 -30.29 -23.60
CA SER A 395 -11.81 -29.85 -25.01
C SER A 395 -12.64 -28.57 -25.20
N SER A 396 -13.21 -28.06 -24.11
CA SER A 396 -13.88 -26.78 -24.03
C SER A 396 -14.09 -26.46 -22.54
N PRO A 397 -13.90 -25.20 -22.13
CA PRO A 397 -13.44 -24.08 -22.95
C PRO A 397 -11.91 -24.11 -23.20
N THR A 398 -11.46 -23.75 -24.42
CA THR A 398 -10.03 -23.61 -24.77
C THR A 398 -9.75 -22.21 -25.29
N HIS A 399 -8.52 -21.72 -25.13
CA HIS A 399 -8.07 -20.44 -25.69
C HIS A 399 -7.45 -20.67 -27.08
N GLY A 400 -6.52 -21.63 -27.15
CA GLY A 400 -5.88 -22.14 -28.34
C GLY A 400 -6.37 -23.55 -28.67
N GLY A 401 -6.02 -24.04 -29.86
CA GLY A 401 -6.15 -25.45 -30.27
C GLY A 401 -7.44 -26.18 -29.86
N SER A 402 -7.28 -27.36 -29.25
CA SER A 402 -8.31 -28.35 -28.94
C SER A 402 -8.26 -28.91 -27.52
N GLY A 403 -7.27 -28.51 -26.71
CA GLY A 403 -7.09 -28.95 -25.34
C GLY A 403 -6.80 -27.78 -24.40
N ALA A 404 -7.27 -27.86 -23.16
CA ALA A 404 -6.88 -26.98 -22.07
C ALA A 404 -6.80 -27.77 -20.76
N LEU A 405 -6.10 -27.23 -19.77
CA LEU A 405 -6.06 -27.77 -18.41
C LEU A 405 -7.20 -27.18 -17.58
N GLU A 406 -8.15 -28.00 -17.14
CA GLU A 406 -9.13 -27.63 -16.12
C GLU A 406 -8.62 -28.03 -14.74
N LEU A 407 -8.65 -27.09 -13.80
CA LEU A 407 -8.35 -27.24 -12.39
C LEU A 407 -9.67 -27.23 -11.62
N ALA A 408 -9.88 -28.21 -10.75
CA ALA A 408 -11.07 -28.33 -9.91
C ALA A 408 -10.71 -28.20 -8.43
N PRO A 409 -10.56 -26.96 -7.90
CA PRO A 409 -10.33 -26.74 -6.49
C PRO A 409 -11.42 -27.36 -5.62
N THR A 410 -11.02 -27.81 -4.44
CA THR A 410 -11.90 -28.30 -3.38
C THR A 410 -11.73 -27.43 -2.15
N ALA A 411 -12.54 -27.66 -1.11
CA ALA A 411 -12.37 -26.96 0.17
C ALA A 411 -11.00 -27.21 0.84
N SER A 412 -10.29 -28.29 0.48
CA SER A 412 -9.02 -28.69 1.10
C SER A 412 -7.84 -28.76 0.13
N ASP A 413 -8.04 -28.42 -1.15
CA ASP A 413 -7.01 -28.46 -2.19
C ASP A 413 -7.29 -27.36 -3.21
N ASN A 414 -6.33 -26.48 -3.48
CA ASN A 414 -6.46 -25.40 -4.47
C ASN A 414 -6.25 -25.88 -5.92
N ALA A 415 -6.14 -27.18 -6.13
CA ALA A 415 -5.90 -27.81 -7.43
C ALA A 415 -4.59 -27.38 -8.09
N THR A 416 -3.50 -27.38 -7.33
CA THR A 416 -2.19 -27.01 -7.87
C THR A 416 -1.67 -28.05 -8.85
N CYS A 417 -1.43 -27.63 -10.09
CA CYS A 417 -0.65 -28.37 -11.08
C CYS A 417 0.72 -27.73 -11.26
N THR A 418 1.77 -28.56 -11.25
CA THR A 418 3.16 -28.10 -11.35
C THR A 418 3.94 -28.82 -12.43
N GLN A 419 4.98 -28.15 -12.96
CA GLN A 419 6.02 -28.75 -13.79
C GLN A 419 7.38 -28.17 -13.40
N SER A 420 8.35 -29.04 -13.11
CA SER A 420 9.73 -28.63 -12.92
C SER A 420 10.41 -28.37 -14.26
N VAL A 421 11.06 -27.22 -14.37
CA VAL A 421 11.73 -26.74 -15.58
C VAL A 421 13.18 -26.39 -15.24
N THR A 422 14.12 -26.81 -16.09
CA THR A 422 15.54 -26.42 -15.98
C THR A 422 15.88 -25.43 -17.10
N LEU A 423 16.25 -24.22 -16.70
CA LEU A 423 16.61 -23.09 -17.55
C LEU A 423 18.07 -22.68 -17.31
N HIS A 424 18.57 -21.70 -18.05
CA HIS A 424 19.88 -21.12 -17.71
C HIS A 424 19.84 -20.49 -16.32
N ALA A 425 20.88 -20.77 -15.51
CA ALA A 425 21.05 -20.23 -14.17
C ALA A 425 21.24 -18.71 -14.18
N ASN A 426 20.83 -18.04 -13.10
CA ASN A 426 20.98 -16.59 -12.91
C ASN A 426 20.45 -15.75 -14.10
N THR A 427 19.37 -16.22 -14.72
CA THR A 427 18.78 -15.60 -15.91
C THR A 427 17.34 -15.22 -15.63
N THR A 428 16.93 -14.03 -16.05
CA THR A 428 15.56 -13.54 -15.93
C THR A 428 14.73 -14.01 -17.12
N TYR A 429 13.54 -14.53 -16.84
CA TYR A 429 12.56 -15.00 -17.82
C TYR A 429 11.19 -14.39 -17.55
N THR A 430 10.33 -14.44 -18.56
CA THR A 430 8.91 -14.13 -18.43
C THR A 430 8.09 -15.41 -18.57
N LEU A 431 7.28 -15.71 -17.56
CA LEU A 431 6.25 -16.76 -17.55
C LEU A 431 4.93 -16.15 -18.00
N THR A 432 4.22 -16.81 -18.92
CA THR A 432 2.86 -16.42 -19.34
C THR A 432 1.94 -17.61 -19.43
N ALA A 433 0.64 -17.39 -19.25
CA ALA A 433 -0.42 -18.35 -19.56
C ALA A 433 -1.71 -17.61 -19.88
N TYR A 434 -2.62 -18.22 -20.61
CA TYR A 434 -4.01 -17.78 -20.69
C TYR A 434 -4.82 -18.55 -19.68
N VAL A 435 -5.55 -17.85 -18.82
CA VAL A 435 -6.37 -18.49 -17.78
C VAL A 435 -7.74 -17.86 -17.70
N GLN A 436 -8.70 -18.62 -17.20
CA GLN A 436 -10.03 -18.13 -16.85
C GLN A 436 -10.63 -18.91 -15.70
N GLY A 437 -11.64 -18.33 -15.06
CA GLY A 437 -12.32 -18.93 -13.92
C GLY A 437 -12.05 -18.15 -12.64
N ASP A 438 -12.69 -18.62 -11.56
CA ASP A 438 -12.68 -17.91 -10.30
C ASP A 438 -11.33 -18.12 -9.59
N TYR A 439 -10.54 -17.04 -9.46
CA TYR A 439 -9.21 -17.02 -8.84
C TYR A 439 -8.20 -17.98 -9.49
N ALA A 440 -7.87 -17.72 -10.75
CA ALA A 440 -6.87 -18.46 -11.51
C ALA A 440 -5.46 -17.89 -11.31
N PHE A 441 -4.51 -18.72 -10.85
CA PHE A 441 -3.13 -18.32 -10.54
C PHE A 441 -2.10 -18.93 -11.50
N LEU A 442 -1.01 -18.20 -11.72
CA LEU A 442 0.17 -18.60 -12.48
C LEU A 442 1.43 -18.15 -11.73
N GLY A 443 2.40 -19.04 -11.56
CA GLY A 443 3.65 -18.64 -10.92
C GLY A 443 4.81 -19.63 -11.03
N THR A 444 5.89 -19.28 -10.34
CA THR A 444 7.09 -20.08 -10.16
C THR A 444 7.48 -20.14 -8.69
N THR A 445 8.02 -21.29 -8.26
CA THR A 445 8.70 -21.44 -6.97
C THR A 445 10.08 -22.09 -7.13
N GLY A 446 10.99 -21.80 -6.21
CA GLY A 446 12.36 -22.33 -6.21
C GLY A 446 13.32 -21.58 -7.14
N ALA A 447 12.92 -20.41 -7.65
CA ALA A 447 13.78 -19.47 -8.36
C ALA A 447 14.62 -18.62 -7.38
N ALA A 448 15.56 -17.83 -7.89
CA ALA A 448 16.22 -16.80 -7.07
C ALA A 448 15.27 -15.62 -6.78
N THR A 449 14.33 -15.39 -7.68
CA THR A 449 13.19 -14.50 -7.46
C THR A 449 11.97 -15.22 -7.99
N ASP A 450 11.16 -15.74 -7.06
CA ASP A 450 9.87 -16.35 -7.38
C ASP A 450 8.89 -15.29 -7.90
N ALA A 451 7.87 -15.74 -8.61
CA ALA A 451 6.88 -14.85 -9.21
C ALA A 451 5.52 -15.51 -9.20
N SER A 452 4.48 -14.73 -8.94
CA SER A 452 3.08 -15.18 -8.99
C SER A 452 2.19 -14.04 -9.47
N THR A 453 1.14 -14.38 -10.20
CA THR A 453 0.10 -13.45 -10.68
C THR A 453 -1.21 -14.22 -10.81
N TRP A 454 -2.33 -13.52 -10.87
CA TRP A 454 -3.64 -14.15 -10.87
C TRP A 454 -4.72 -13.28 -11.54
N THR A 455 -5.88 -13.87 -11.83
CA THR A 455 -7.06 -13.16 -12.33
C THR A 455 -8.35 -13.82 -11.84
N ASN A 456 -9.45 -13.08 -11.89
CA ASN A 456 -10.80 -13.55 -11.61
C ASN A 456 -11.73 -13.42 -12.83
N ALA A 457 -11.16 -13.46 -14.03
CA ALA A 457 -11.88 -13.22 -15.27
C ALA A 457 -12.67 -14.46 -15.68
N GLY A 458 -13.97 -14.29 -15.96
CA GLY A 458 -14.82 -15.34 -16.53
C GLY A 458 -14.52 -15.69 -18.00
N GLY A 459 -13.45 -15.14 -18.58
CA GLY A 459 -12.98 -15.42 -19.93
C GLY A 459 -11.46 -15.36 -20.01
N TYR A 460 -10.86 -16.11 -20.94
CA TYR A 460 -9.41 -16.25 -21.05
C TYR A 460 -8.68 -14.90 -21.06
N THR A 461 -7.81 -14.73 -20.07
CA THR A 461 -6.99 -13.56 -19.84
C THR A 461 -5.54 -13.98 -19.77
N LYS A 462 -4.67 -13.25 -20.46
CA LYS A 462 -3.23 -13.52 -20.43
C LYS A 462 -2.62 -13.00 -19.14
N LEU A 463 -2.10 -13.92 -18.33
CA LEU A 463 -1.24 -13.64 -17.20
C LEU A 463 0.23 -13.59 -17.63
N SER A 464 1.01 -12.77 -16.95
CA SER A 464 2.45 -12.59 -17.20
C SER A 464 3.18 -12.27 -15.90
N ALA A 465 4.25 -13.01 -15.61
CA ALA A 465 5.07 -12.82 -14.42
C ALA A 465 6.57 -12.94 -14.77
N THR A 466 7.42 -12.11 -14.17
CA THR A 466 8.87 -12.13 -14.40
C THR A 466 9.56 -12.78 -13.21
N PHE A 467 10.41 -13.77 -13.47
CA PHE A 467 11.18 -14.49 -12.43
C PHE A 467 12.65 -14.57 -12.83
N THR A 468 13.54 -14.77 -11.84
CA THR A 468 14.98 -14.95 -12.10
C THR A 468 15.44 -16.26 -11.51
N THR A 469 16.08 -17.12 -12.30
CA THR A 469 16.55 -18.44 -11.85
C THR A 469 17.75 -18.32 -10.90
N GLY A 470 17.87 -19.26 -9.96
CA GLY A 470 19.06 -19.38 -9.11
C GLY A 470 20.22 -20.11 -9.80
N GLY A 471 21.29 -20.34 -9.04
CA GLY A 471 22.51 -21.00 -9.53
C GLY A 471 22.32 -22.43 -10.08
N SER A 472 21.22 -23.09 -9.73
CA SER A 472 20.83 -24.41 -10.26
C SER A 472 20.13 -24.33 -11.62
N GLY A 473 19.53 -23.20 -11.98
CA GLY A 473 18.68 -23.04 -13.17
C GLY A 473 17.32 -23.75 -13.08
N THR A 474 17.06 -24.53 -12.04
CA THR A 474 15.81 -25.29 -11.87
C THR A 474 14.77 -24.46 -11.14
N VAL A 475 13.56 -24.41 -11.68
CA VAL A 475 12.38 -23.78 -11.09
C VAL A 475 11.18 -24.72 -11.21
N GLN A 476 10.18 -24.55 -10.36
CA GLN A 476 8.89 -25.21 -10.50
C GLN A 476 7.85 -24.20 -10.96
N VAL A 477 7.33 -24.37 -12.17
CA VAL A 477 6.17 -23.61 -12.67
C VAL A 477 4.92 -24.22 -12.06
N PHE A 478 3.99 -23.37 -11.61
CA PHE A 478 2.71 -23.81 -11.07
C PHE A 478 1.53 -23.00 -11.64
N VAL A 479 0.38 -23.65 -11.66
CA VAL A 479 -0.94 -23.05 -11.82
C VAL A 479 -1.87 -23.65 -10.79
N HIS A 480 -2.80 -22.87 -10.24
CA HIS A 480 -3.79 -23.34 -9.28
C HIS A 480 -5.04 -22.47 -9.32
N GLY A 481 -6.16 -22.98 -8.81
CA GLY A 481 -7.35 -22.18 -8.50
C GLY A 481 -7.32 -21.72 -7.03
N TRP A 482 -8.49 -21.45 -6.45
CA TRP A 482 -8.59 -21.13 -5.02
C TRP A 482 -9.50 -22.09 -4.26
N TYR A 483 -9.18 -22.33 -2.99
CA TYR A 483 -9.91 -23.25 -2.15
C TYR A 483 -11.42 -22.96 -2.13
N GLY A 484 -12.20 -24.00 -2.40
CA GLY A 484 -13.66 -23.94 -2.41
C GLY A 484 -14.27 -23.09 -3.53
N GLN A 485 -13.49 -22.62 -4.50
CA GLN A 485 -13.97 -21.86 -5.66
C GLN A 485 -14.29 -22.77 -6.85
N GLY A 486 -14.88 -22.17 -7.89
CA GLY A 486 -15.19 -22.84 -9.15
C GLY A 486 -13.96 -23.34 -9.89
N ALA A 487 -14.20 -24.12 -10.96
CA ALA A 487 -13.13 -24.60 -11.81
C ALA A 487 -12.42 -23.45 -12.54
N VAL A 488 -11.13 -23.66 -12.83
CA VAL A 488 -10.26 -22.73 -13.54
C VAL A 488 -9.70 -23.43 -14.76
N ASP A 489 -9.77 -22.81 -15.93
CA ASP A 489 -9.13 -23.32 -17.15
C ASP A 489 -7.83 -22.57 -17.43
N VAL A 490 -6.81 -23.30 -17.85
CA VAL A 490 -5.45 -22.83 -18.14
C VAL A 490 -5.03 -23.35 -19.51
N ASP A 491 -4.47 -22.47 -20.32
CA ASP A 491 -4.03 -22.76 -21.67
C ASP A 491 -2.76 -21.95 -22.04
N ASP A 492 -2.03 -22.41 -23.05
CA ASP A 492 -0.88 -21.72 -23.64
C ASP A 492 0.18 -21.22 -22.62
N VAL A 493 0.55 -22.08 -21.65
CA VAL A 493 1.62 -21.78 -20.68
C VAL A 493 2.98 -21.75 -21.39
N GLY A 494 3.77 -20.71 -21.15
CA GLY A 494 5.07 -20.51 -21.79
C GLY A 494 6.07 -19.75 -20.94
N VAL A 495 7.36 -20.03 -21.16
CA VAL A 495 8.50 -19.31 -20.58
C VAL A 495 9.35 -18.75 -21.72
N SER A 496 9.69 -17.47 -21.67
CA SER A 496 10.47 -16.78 -22.70
C SER A 496 11.58 -15.91 -22.14
#